data_AF-A0A7C5XHP2-F1
#
_entry.id   AF-A0A7C5XHP2-F1
#
_cell.length_a   1.000
_cell.length_b   1.000
_cell.length_c   1.000
_cell.angle_alpha   90.00
_cell.angle_beta   90.00
_cell.angle_gamma   90.00
#
_symmetry.space_group_name_H-M   'P 1'
#
loop_
_entity.id
_entity.type
_entity.pdbx_description
1 polymer ?
#
loop_
_entity_poly.entity_id
_entity_poly.type
_entity_poly.pdbx_seq_one_letter_code
_entity_poly.pdbx_strand_id
1 'polypeptide(L)'
;MAEKKRDEEEIKQVAQDICQKVSKKDEAYTVRDFIFKLMNLHRIDNELYMNELSEFIYFLKKLNIPDQYIEVISEKGQKEWPWFRLFLIRTLTCLEFKEKGGSESKPESKVENQGDKVQNLKVAAHE
;
A
#
# COMPACT_ATOMS: atom_id res chain seq x y z
N MET A 1 -0.15 13.33 23.69
CA MET A 1 -0.42 11.89 23.42
C MET A 1 -1.81 11.65 22.85
N ALA A 2 -2.83 12.42 23.25
CA ALA A 2 -4.20 12.29 22.71
C ALA A 2 -4.31 12.68 21.22
N GLU A 3 -3.65 13.76 20.79
CA GLU A 3 -3.66 14.21 19.38
C GLU A 3 -3.06 13.17 18.42
N LYS A 4 -1.88 12.62 18.76
CA LYS A 4 -1.25 11.58 17.94
C LYS A 4 -2.14 10.34 17.73
N LYS A 5 -2.89 9.92 18.76
CA LYS A 5 -3.83 8.80 18.64
C LYS A 5 -5.01 9.13 17.72
N ARG A 6 -5.52 10.36 17.81
CA ARG A 6 -6.59 10.84 16.93
C ARG A 6 -6.13 10.89 15.47
N ASP A 7 -4.93 11.41 15.22
CA ASP A 7 -4.34 11.46 13.88
C ASP A 7 -4.14 10.07 13.27
N GLU A 8 -3.67 9.11 14.07
CA GLU A 8 -3.49 7.72 13.60
C GLU A 8 -4.82 7.04 13.23
N GLU A 9 -5.87 7.25 14.03
CA GLU A 9 -7.22 6.73 13.74
C GLU A 9 -7.82 7.39 12.49
N GLU A 10 -7.67 8.71 12.36
CA GLU A 10 -8.12 9.46 11.18
C GLU A 10 -7.40 8.97 9.91
N ILE A 11 -6.07 8.87 9.94
CA ILE A 11 -5.28 8.34 8.82
C ILE A 11 -5.74 6.94 8.44
N LYS A 12 -5.97 6.07 9.43
CA LYS A 12 -6.40 4.69 9.19
C LYS A 12 -7.76 4.66 8.51
N GLN A 13 -8.72 5.44 9.00
CA GLN A 13 -10.06 5.48 8.43
C GLN A 13 -10.04 5.99 6.98
N VAL A 14 -9.35 7.11 6.73
CA VAL A 14 -9.28 7.71 5.40
C VAL A 14 -8.59 6.78 4.40
N ALA A 15 -7.47 6.16 4.78
CA ALA A 15 -6.76 5.22 3.91
C ALA A 15 -7.60 3.98 3.60
N GLN A 16 -8.32 3.44 4.58
CA GLN A 16 -9.18 2.28 4.39
C GLN A 16 -10.35 2.56 3.44
N ASP A 17 -11.00 3.72 3.57
CA ASP A 17 -12.09 4.12 2.66
C ASP A 17 -11.61 4.21 1.21
N ILE A 18 -10.43 4.81 0.98
CA ILE A 18 -9.83 4.86 -0.37
C ILE A 18 -9.57 3.45 -0.88
N CYS A 19 -8.92 2.60 -0.08
CA CYS A 19 -8.59 1.23 -0.47
C CYS A 19 -9.85 0.37 -0.74
N GLN A 20 -10.96 0.59 -0.04
CA GLN A 20 -12.23 -0.09 -0.30
C GLN A 20 -12.92 0.38 -1.59
N LYS A 21 -12.80 1.68 -1.92
CA LYS A 21 -13.44 2.29 -3.10
C LYS A 21 -12.69 2.01 -4.39
N VAL A 22 -11.38 1.83 -4.29
CA VAL A 22 -10.53 1.40 -5.40
C VAL A 22 -10.81 -0.08 -5.70
N SER A 23 -11.76 -0.32 -6.59
CA SER A 23 -12.24 -1.66 -6.94
C SER A 23 -11.59 -2.21 -8.21
N LYS A 24 -11.06 -1.33 -9.07
CA LYS A 24 -10.39 -1.68 -10.32
C LYS A 24 -8.88 -1.59 -10.20
N LYS A 25 -8.19 -2.48 -10.90
CA LYS A 25 -6.73 -2.52 -10.97
C LYS A 25 -6.15 -1.19 -11.46
N ASP A 26 -6.77 -0.58 -12.46
CA ASP A 26 -6.30 0.68 -13.05
C ASP A 26 -6.45 1.86 -12.09
N GLU A 27 -7.53 1.88 -11.30
CA GLU A 27 -7.75 2.89 -10.25
C GLU A 27 -6.66 2.74 -9.17
N ALA A 28 -6.33 1.50 -8.78
CA ALA A 28 -5.28 1.23 -7.79
C ALA A 28 -3.90 1.67 -8.28
N TYR A 29 -3.57 1.39 -9.54
CA TYR A 29 -2.33 1.87 -10.13
C TYR A 29 -2.30 3.40 -10.21
N THR A 30 -3.42 4.03 -10.54
CA THR A 30 -3.50 5.50 -10.59
C THR A 30 -3.27 6.13 -9.22
N VAL A 31 -3.92 5.62 -8.16
CA VAL A 31 -3.69 6.09 -6.78
C VAL A 31 -2.23 5.91 -6.38
N ARG A 32 -1.65 4.75 -6.68
CA ARG A 32 -0.25 4.45 -6.41
C ARG A 32 0.70 5.44 -7.08
N ASP A 33 0.45 5.74 -8.35
CA ASP A 33 1.30 6.62 -9.13
C ASP A 33 1.21 8.07 -8.60
N PHE A 34 0.03 8.55 -8.22
CA PHE A 34 -0.12 9.82 -7.50
C PHE A 34 0.67 9.84 -6.20
N ILE A 35 0.58 8.78 -5.38
CA ILE A 35 1.33 8.68 -4.12
C ILE A 35 2.84 8.80 -4.37
N PHE A 36 3.38 8.11 -5.38
CA PHE A 36 4.81 8.21 -5.70
C PHE A 36 5.21 9.60 -6.16
N LYS A 37 4.42 10.23 -7.04
CA LYS A 37 4.68 11.61 -7.48
C LYS A 37 4.69 12.58 -6.30
N LEU A 38 3.68 12.52 -5.43
CA LEU A 38 3.57 13.40 -4.25
C LEU A 38 4.74 13.23 -3.28
N MET A 39 5.14 11.99 -2.99
CA MET A 39 6.31 11.71 -2.14
C MET A 39 7.62 12.23 -2.73
N ASN A 40 7.76 12.20 -4.06
CA ASN A 40 8.95 12.67 -4.75
C ASN A 40 8.98 14.21 -4.85
N LEU A 41 7.90 14.82 -5.34
CA LEU A 41 7.82 16.25 -5.63
C LEU A 41 7.87 17.12 -4.38
N HIS A 42 7.31 16.68 -3.25
CA HIS A 42 7.39 17.43 -1.99
C HIS A 42 8.83 17.82 -1.61
N ARG A 43 9.82 17.03 -2.03
CA ARG A 43 11.25 17.30 -1.74
C ARG A 43 11.94 18.16 -2.79
N ILE A 44 11.35 18.30 -3.98
CA ILE A 44 12.04 18.78 -5.18
C ILE A 44 11.39 20.06 -5.70
N ASP A 45 10.06 20.10 -5.82
CA ASP A 45 9.32 21.19 -6.46
C ASP A 45 7.94 21.36 -5.81
N ASN A 46 7.75 22.48 -5.12
CA ASN A 46 6.51 22.79 -4.42
C ASN A 46 5.35 23.14 -5.37
N GLU A 47 5.61 23.79 -6.50
CA GLU A 47 4.56 24.16 -7.45
C GLU A 47 3.99 22.91 -8.12
N LEU A 48 4.88 22.03 -8.62
CA LEU A 48 4.47 20.75 -9.17
C LEU A 48 3.81 19.85 -8.11
N TYR A 49 4.30 19.88 -6.87
CA TYR A 49 3.66 19.18 -5.76
C TYR A 49 2.22 19.62 -5.54
N MET A 50 1.94 20.93 -5.52
CA MET A 50 0.57 21.46 -5.34
C MET A 50 -0.34 21.11 -6.52
N ASN A 51 0.21 21.08 -7.74
CA ASN A 51 -0.53 20.64 -8.93
C ASN A 51 -0.91 19.16 -8.83
N GLU A 52 0.05 18.29 -8.52
CA GLU A 52 -0.23 16.85 -8.36
C GLU A 52 -1.11 16.55 -7.14
N LEU A 53 -1.04 17.36 -6.08
CA LEU A 53 -1.95 17.26 -4.94
C LEU A 53 -3.38 17.58 -5.38
N SER A 54 -3.55 18.64 -6.18
CA SER A 54 -4.86 19.04 -6.70
C SER A 54 -5.45 17.96 -7.62
N GLU A 55 -4.64 17.38 -8.51
CA GLU A 55 -5.04 16.27 -9.37
C GLU A 55 -5.39 15.01 -8.58
N PHE A 56 -4.60 14.70 -7.55
CA PHE A 56 -4.89 13.58 -6.65
C PHE A 56 -6.23 13.77 -5.92
N ILE A 57 -6.48 14.96 -5.37
CA ILE A 57 -7.77 15.31 -4.74
C ILE A 57 -8.93 15.18 -5.73
N TYR A 58 -8.76 15.69 -6.96
CA TYR A 58 -9.77 15.56 -8.01
C TYR A 58 -10.07 14.10 -8.35
N PHE A 59 -9.04 13.25 -8.42
CA PHE A 59 -9.20 11.82 -8.62
C PHE A 59 -9.94 11.14 -7.47
N LEU A 60 -9.62 11.46 -6.21
CA LEU A 60 -10.32 10.93 -5.05
C LEU A 60 -11.80 11.33 -5.04
N LYS A 61 -12.15 12.55 -5.45
CA LYS A 61 -13.55 12.97 -5.63
C LYS A 61 -14.29 12.09 -6.65
N LYS A 62 -13.64 11.74 -7.77
CA LYS A 62 -14.22 10.83 -8.78
C LYS A 62 -14.49 9.42 -8.24
N LEU A 63 -13.74 8.98 -7.23
CA LEU A 63 -13.97 7.70 -6.55
C LEU A 63 -15.11 7.76 -5.51
N ASN A 64 -15.81 8.90 -5.39
CA ASN A 64 -16.86 9.12 -4.38
C ASN A 64 -16.34 8.93 -2.96
N ILE A 65 -15.15 9.48 -2.67
CA ILE A 65 -14.63 9.64 -1.31
C ILE A 65 -15.39 10.78 -0.63
N PRO A 66 -15.83 10.63 0.64
CA PRO A 66 -16.55 11.68 1.36
C PRO A 66 -15.82 13.03 1.37
N ASP A 67 -16.56 14.12 1.16
CA ASP A 67 -15.99 15.48 1.10
C ASP A 67 -15.23 15.85 2.38
N GLN A 68 -15.69 15.40 3.55
CA GLN A 68 -14.98 15.59 4.83
C GLN A 68 -13.53 15.05 4.79
N TYR A 69 -13.30 13.92 4.12
CA TYR A 69 -11.96 13.35 3.99
C TYR A 69 -11.15 14.08 2.93
N ILE A 70 -11.80 14.53 1.85
CA ILE A 70 -11.16 15.37 0.84
C ILE A 70 -10.64 16.68 1.45
N GLU A 71 -11.44 17.32 2.31
CA GLU A 71 -11.04 18.53 3.03
C GLU A 71 -9.83 18.29 3.92
N VAL A 72 -9.85 17.21 4.73
CA VAL A 72 -8.72 16.83 5.59
C VAL A 72 -7.46 16.55 4.77
N ILE A 73 -7.54 15.75 3.71
CA ILE A 73 -6.40 15.42 2.84
C ILE A 73 -5.85 16.70 2.18
N SER A 74 -6.72 17.59 1.70
CA SER A 74 -6.33 18.84 1.06
C SER A 74 -5.61 19.77 2.05
N GLU A 75 -6.15 19.97 3.24
CA GLU A 75 -5.56 20.84 4.26
C GLU A 75 -4.23 20.26 4.79
N LYS A 76 -4.23 18.99 5.20
CA LYS A 76 -3.04 18.33 5.74
C LYS A 76 -1.95 18.16 4.69
N GLY A 77 -2.33 17.90 3.44
CA GLY A 77 -1.40 17.82 2.30
C GLY A 77 -0.65 19.13 2.05
N GLN A 78 -1.25 20.28 2.38
CA GLN A 78 -0.61 21.58 2.21
C GLN A 78 0.22 22.01 3.43
N LYS A 79 -0.23 21.65 4.66
CA LYS A 79 0.30 22.26 5.90
C LYS A 79 1.04 21.28 6.82
N GLU A 80 0.78 19.98 6.71
CA GLU A 80 1.20 18.98 7.69
C GLU A 80 1.82 17.75 7.04
N TRP A 81 2.96 17.93 6.38
CA TRP A 81 3.66 16.86 5.67
C TRP A 81 3.88 15.57 6.48
N PRO A 82 4.24 15.58 7.78
CA PRO A 82 4.40 14.34 8.54
C PRO A 82 3.11 13.50 8.60
N TRP A 83 1.96 14.15 8.80
CA TRP A 83 0.65 13.50 8.78
C TRP A 83 0.35 12.97 7.37
N PHE A 84 0.50 13.83 6.36
CA PHE A 84 0.16 13.49 4.98
C PHE A 84 1.03 12.37 4.43
N ARG A 85 2.32 12.37 4.75
CA ARG A 85 3.24 11.28 4.41
C ARG A 85 2.81 9.96 5.02
N LEU A 86 2.38 9.95 6.29
CA LEU A 86 1.87 8.73 6.93
C LEU A 86 0.60 8.24 6.23
N PHE A 87 -0.31 9.14 5.89
CA PHE A 87 -1.49 8.83 5.08
C PHE A 87 -1.14 8.22 3.72
N LEU A 88 -0.21 8.81 2.97
CA LEU A 88 0.25 8.29 1.67
C LEU A 88 0.83 6.88 1.79
N ILE A 89 1.69 6.65 2.79
CA ILE A 89 2.29 5.33 3.05
C ILE A 89 1.22 4.30 3.42
N ARG A 90 0.28 4.66 4.32
CA ARG A 90 -0.79 3.75 4.74
C ARG A 90 -1.72 3.38 3.59
N THR A 91 -2.12 4.37 2.80
CA THR A 91 -2.92 4.15 1.59
C THR A 91 -2.18 3.22 0.64
N LEU A 92 -0.91 3.47 0.37
CA LEU A 92 -0.10 2.60 -0.48
C LEU A 92 -0.06 1.15 0.01
N THR A 93 0.10 0.93 1.32
CA THR A 93 0.17 -0.42 1.90
C THR A 93 -1.15 -1.19 1.86
N CYS A 94 -2.30 -0.52 1.73
CA CYS A 94 -3.61 -1.20 1.65
C CYS A 94 -4.15 -1.37 0.23
N LEU A 95 -3.49 -0.82 -0.79
CA LEU A 95 -3.85 -1.06 -2.18
C LEU A 95 -3.51 -2.52 -2.55
N GLU A 96 -4.54 -3.38 -2.64
CA GLU A 96 -4.35 -4.76 -3.10
C GLU A 96 -4.10 -4.79 -4.62
N PHE A 97 -2.84 -4.96 -5.02
CA PHE A 97 -2.50 -5.27 -6.41
C PHE A 97 -2.66 -6.78 -6.63
N LYS A 98 -3.89 -7.27 -6.78
CA LYS A 98 -4.09 -8.65 -7.26
C LYS A 98 -3.51 -8.76 -8.66
N GLU A 99 -2.38 -9.46 -8.80
CA GLU A 99 -1.93 -9.98 -10.08
C GLU A 99 -2.97 -10.99 -10.56
N LYS A 100 -3.88 -10.56 -11.44
CA LYS A 100 -4.53 -11.52 -12.33
C LYS A 100 -3.51 -11.93 -13.39
N GLY A 101 -2.83 -13.06 -13.20
CA GLY A 101 -2.06 -13.69 -14.27
C GLY A 101 -0.98 -14.69 -13.85
N GLY A 102 -1.35 -15.83 -13.27
CA GLY A 102 -0.46 -16.97 -13.12
C GLY A 102 -1.20 -18.20 -12.59
N SER A 103 -1.73 -19.00 -13.52
CA SER A 103 -2.25 -20.38 -13.42
C SER A 103 -2.80 -20.93 -12.11
N GLU A 104 -3.95 -21.60 -12.26
CA GLU A 104 -4.33 -22.78 -11.47
C GLU A 104 -3.11 -23.59 -11.00
N SER A 105 -2.82 -23.50 -9.72
CA SER A 105 -2.16 -24.58 -8.99
C SER A 105 -2.29 -24.28 -7.51
N LYS A 106 -3.28 -24.92 -6.89
CA LYS A 106 -3.18 -25.28 -5.48
C LYS A 106 -1.77 -25.85 -5.25
N PRO A 107 -1.02 -25.43 -4.23
CA PRO A 107 -0.16 -26.37 -3.55
C PRO A 107 -1.05 -27.08 -2.53
N GLU A 108 -1.85 -28.05 -2.97
CA GLU A 108 -2.17 -29.18 -2.11
C GLU A 108 -0.90 -30.04 -2.03
N SER A 109 0.13 -29.55 -1.34
CA SER A 109 1.19 -30.43 -0.87
C SER A 109 0.69 -31.01 0.45
N LYS A 110 -0.06 -32.11 0.34
CA LYS A 110 -0.17 -33.09 1.42
C LYS A 110 1.25 -33.39 1.90
N VAL A 111 1.57 -32.96 3.11
CA VAL A 111 2.70 -33.53 3.86
C VAL A 111 2.22 -34.89 4.32
N GLU A 112 2.36 -35.90 3.45
CA GLU A 112 2.20 -37.30 3.81
C GLU A 112 3.58 -37.88 4.09
N ASN A 113 3.73 -38.29 5.34
CA ASN A 113 4.87 -38.97 5.95
C ASN A 113 5.46 -40.08 5.07
N GLN A 114 6.79 -40.11 4.91
CA GLN A 114 7.63 -41.32 5.02
C GLN A 114 9.11 -41.00 4.72
N GLY A 115 10.01 -41.32 5.65
CA GLY A 115 11.44 -41.20 5.42
C GLY A 115 12.34 -41.43 6.63
N ASP A 116 11.93 -42.26 7.59
CA ASP A 116 12.84 -42.78 8.62
C ASP A 116 13.60 -43.97 8.01
N LYS A 117 14.85 -43.77 7.59
CA LYS A 117 15.96 -44.73 7.74
C LYS A 117 17.27 -44.28 7.06
N VAL A 118 18.26 -44.04 7.92
CA VAL A 118 19.62 -44.61 7.88
C VAL A 118 20.48 -44.33 6.63
N GLN A 119 21.48 -43.46 6.79
CA GLN A 119 22.77 -43.63 6.11
C GLN A 119 23.82 -44.06 7.14
N ASN A 120 24.18 -45.33 7.01
CA ASN A 120 25.19 -46.02 7.82
C ASN A 120 26.58 -45.50 7.45
N LEU A 121 27.31 -45.07 8.46
CA LEU A 121 28.74 -44.82 8.41
C LEU A 121 29.47 -46.17 8.27
N LYS A 122 30.27 -46.37 7.22
CA LYS A 122 31.37 -47.35 7.24
C LYS A 122 32.51 -46.95 6.30
N VAL A 123 33.65 -46.80 6.95
CA VAL A 123 35.01 -46.56 6.46
C VAL A 123 35.58 -47.84 5.82
N ALA A 124 36.33 -47.74 4.71
CA ALA A 124 37.75 -48.18 4.59
C ALA A 124 38.20 -48.54 3.16
N ALA A 125 39.39 -48.01 2.82
CA ALA A 125 40.55 -48.63 2.16
C ALA A 125 40.75 -48.63 0.62
N HIS A 126 41.92 -48.06 0.27
CA HIS A 126 42.83 -48.26 -0.88
C HIS A 126 42.37 -47.82 -2.28
N GLU A 127 43.21 -47.20 -3.10
CA GLU A 127 44.65 -47.44 -3.34
C GLU A 127 45.60 -46.28 -2.99
#